data_AF-C2CHL1-F1
#
_entry.id   AF-C2CHL1-F1
#
_cell.length_a   1.000
_cell.length_b   1.000
_cell.length_c   1.000
_cell.angle_alpha   90.00
_cell.angle_beta   90.00
_cell.angle_gamma   90.00
#
_symmetry.space_group_name_H-M   'P 1'
#
loop_
_entity.id
_entity.type
_entity.pdbx_description
1 polymer ?
#
loop_
_entity_poly.entity_id
_entity_poly.type
_entity_poly.pdbx_seq_one_letter_code
_entity_poly.pdbx_strand_id
1 'polypeptide(L)'
;MISYKEAMELLKSESPVYYKDQVKRKITGLIWRRDHDSLYATVEVLDESRNCVSIVSLDDIETCEEEILSIDSSKALLRVNELIEVLQSIKSCFIYENVDKAKDGYNKLMREAIKLDEEIRALADKVDDKKVIEMIEKNKKDEEAGFPELDYETIEKENADFDRRMEEFDDESFVGDQEEE
;
A
#
# COMPACT_ATOMS: atom_id res chain seq x y z
N MET A 1 12.93 -3.85 -15.05
CA MET A 1 12.61 -3.88 -16.50
C MET A 1 11.59 -4.96 -16.80
N ILE A 2 10.56 -4.62 -17.58
CA ILE A 2 9.56 -5.57 -18.11
C ILE A 2 9.55 -5.56 -19.65
N SER A 3 9.16 -6.66 -20.27
CA SER A 3 8.96 -6.77 -21.71
C SER A 3 7.60 -6.22 -22.14
N TYR A 4 7.43 -5.98 -23.45
CA TYR A 4 6.13 -5.58 -24.02
C TYR A 4 5.01 -6.60 -23.73
N LYS A 5 5.33 -7.90 -23.77
CA LYS A 5 4.36 -8.95 -23.51
C LYS A 5 3.89 -8.92 -22.05
N GLU A 6 4.83 -8.78 -21.13
CA GLU A 6 4.53 -8.65 -19.69
C GLU A 6 3.73 -7.38 -19.41
N ALA A 7 4.10 -6.24 -20.01
CA ALA A 7 3.34 -5.00 -19.88
C ALA A 7 1.89 -5.13 -20.39
N MET A 8 1.66 -5.88 -21.47
CA MET A 8 0.32 -6.18 -21.97
C MET A 8 -0.48 -7.07 -21.03
N GLU A 9 0.16 -8.04 -20.38
CA GLU A 9 -0.47 -8.90 -19.38
C GLU A 9 -0.84 -8.09 -18.13
N LEU A 10 0.08 -7.28 -17.60
CA LEU A 10 -0.14 -6.37 -16.46
C LEU A 10 -1.25 -5.34 -16.75
N LEU A 11 -1.33 -4.82 -17.97
CA LEU A 11 -2.41 -3.92 -18.39
C LEU A 11 -3.78 -4.62 -18.35
N LYS A 12 -3.86 -5.90 -18.72
CA LYS A 12 -5.12 -6.66 -18.71
C LYS A 12 -5.54 -7.10 -17.32
N SER A 13 -4.58 -7.50 -16.49
CA SER A 13 -4.83 -7.92 -15.12
C SER A 13 -5.05 -6.74 -14.17
N GLU A 14 -4.81 -5.51 -14.64
CA GLU A 14 -4.77 -4.30 -13.82
C GLU A 14 -3.86 -4.43 -12.60
N SER A 15 -2.78 -5.21 -12.75
CA SER A 15 -1.85 -5.51 -11.69
C SER A 15 -0.95 -4.31 -11.37
N PRO A 16 -0.51 -4.21 -10.12
CA PRO A 16 0.43 -3.17 -9.71
C PRO A 16 1.82 -3.36 -10.29
N VAL A 17 2.58 -2.27 -10.30
CA VAL A 17 3.94 -2.23 -10.85
C VAL A 17 4.83 -1.33 -10.00
N TYR A 18 6.13 -1.60 -9.95
CA TYR A 18 7.10 -0.68 -9.38
C TYR A 18 7.58 0.31 -10.44
N TYR A 19 7.61 1.59 -10.07
CA TYR A 19 8.24 2.65 -10.84
C TYR A 19 8.99 3.59 -9.89
N LYS A 20 10.31 3.72 -10.06
CA LYS A 20 11.21 4.48 -9.17
C LYS A 20 11.07 4.08 -7.70
N ASP A 21 11.18 2.79 -7.42
CA ASP A 21 11.07 2.20 -6.07
C ASP A 21 9.76 2.51 -5.35
N GLN A 22 8.73 2.92 -6.10
CA GLN A 22 7.39 3.18 -5.58
C GLN A 22 6.40 2.24 -6.24
N VAL A 23 5.56 1.63 -5.41
CA VAL A 23 4.40 0.87 -5.86
C VAL A 23 3.42 1.82 -6.55
N LYS A 24 3.08 1.53 -7.79
CA LYS A 24 2.06 2.24 -8.58
C LYS A 24 0.89 1.32 -8.87
N ARG A 25 -0.31 1.91 -8.91
CA ARG A 25 -1.56 1.15 -8.87
C ARG A 25 -1.71 0.16 -10.02
N LYS A 26 -1.56 0.66 -11.24
CA LYS A 26 -1.65 -0.11 -12.46
C LYS A 26 -1.06 0.65 -13.65
N ILE A 27 -0.77 -0.10 -14.70
CA ILE A 27 -0.58 0.45 -16.05
C ILE A 27 -1.97 0.77 -16.62
N THR A 28 -2.17 1.97 -17.14
CA THR A 28 -3.45 2.42 -17.75
C THR A 28 -3.44 2.37 -19.26
N GLY A 29 -2.26 2.32 -19.87
CA GLY A 29 -2.10 2.39 -21.31
C GLY A 29 -0.71 1.96 -21.76
N LEU A 30 -0.62 1.50 -23.00
CA LEU A 30 0.62 1.07 -23.63
C LEU A 30 0.72 1.75 -25.00
N ILE A 31 1.78 2.52 -25.20
CA ILE A 31 1.93 3.47 -26.31
C ILE A 31 3.20 3.15 -27.07
N TRP A 32 3.05 2.90 -28.37
CA TRP A 32 4.16 2.88 -29.30
C TRP A 32 4.55 4.30 -29.69
N ARG A 33 5.80 4.66 -29.46
CA ARG A 33 6.39 5.94 -29.83
C ARG A 33 7.43 5.74 -30.91
N ARG A 34 7.44 6.68 -31.85
CA ARG A 34 8.42 6.73 -32.93
C ARG A 34 9.25 7.98 -32.76
N ASP A 35 10.55 7.78 -32.63
CA ASP A 35 11.54 8.85 -32.82
C ASP A 35 12.25 8.62 -34.16
N HIS A 36 13.06 9.61 -34.59
CA HIS A 36 13.61 9.75 -35.94
C HIS A 36 14.04 8.44 -36.61
N ASP A 37 14.67 7.51 -35.88
CA ASP A 37 15.11 6.20 -36.38
C ASP A 37 14.71 4.99 -35.51
N SER A 38 13.84 5.16 -34.51
CA SER A 38 13.50 4.09 -33.56
C SER A 38 12.02 4.04 -33.21
N LEU A 39 11.43 2.85 -33.28
CA LEU A 39 10.12 2.54 -32.73
C LEU A 39 10.31 1.85 -31.37
N TYR A 40 9.79 2.45 -30.31
CA TYR A 40 9.91 1.93 -28.94
C TYR A 40 8.56 2.00 -28.23
N ALA A 41 8.38 1.13 -27.24
CA ALA A 41 7.16 1.08 -26.45
C ALA A 41 7.34 1.81 -25.11
N THR A 42 6.29 2.47 -24.68
CA THR A 42 6.17 3.17 -23.39
C THR A 42 4.85 2.80 -22.74
N VAL A 43 4.75 3.03 -21.45
CA VAL A 43 3.58 2.68 -20.64
C VAL A 43 3.12 3.88 -19.84
N GLU A 44 1.82 3.99 -19.69
CA GLU A 44 1.16 4.95 -18.83
C GLU A 44 0.95 4.32 -17.46
N VAL A 45 1.49 4.95 -16.43
CA VAL A 45 1.38 4.48 -15.05
C VAL A 45 0.58 5.48 -14.24
N LEU A 46 -0.42 4.98 -13.52
CA LEU A 46 -1.24 5.79 -12.63
C LEU A 46 -0.46 6.14 -11.34
N ASP A 47 -0.17 7.42 -11.13
CA ASP A 47 0.41 7.97 -9.91
C ASP A 47 -0.69 8.63 -9.07
N GLU A 48 -1.28 7.86 -8.16
CA GLU A 48 -2.37 8.34 -7.29
C GLU A 48 -1.90 9.43 -6.33
N SER A 49 -0.63 9.41 -5.91
CA SER A 49 -0.05 10.40 -4.98
C SER A 49 -0.09 11.83 -5.55
N ARG A 50 -0.07 11.94 -6.89
CA ARG A 50 -0.09 13.22 -7.62
C ARG A 50 -1.36 13.38 -8.48
N ASN A 51 -2.29 12.43 -8.38
CA ASN A 51 -3.48 12.35 -9.22
C ASN A 51 -3.17 12.57 -10.72
N CYS A 52 -2.14 11.88 -11.23
CA CYS A 52 -1.67 12.05 -12.60
C CYS A 52 -1.26 10.72 -13.25
N VAL A 53 -1.07 10.75 -14.57
CA VAL A 53 -0.53 9.62 -15.34
C VAL A 53 0.88 9.98 -15.81
N SER A 54 1.84 9.11 -15.50
CA SER A 54 3.22 9.25 -15.95
C SER A 54 3.47 8.33 -17.13
N ILE A 55 4.05 8.86 -18.21
CA ILE A 55 4.48 8.04 -19.35
C ILE A 55 5.96 7.70 -19.16
N VAL A 56 6.27 6.41 -19.11
CA VAL A 56 7.60 5.90 -18.73
C VAL A 56 8.06 4.80 -19.68
N SER A 57 9.37 4.55 -19.74
CA SER A 57 9.91 3.43 -20.51
C SER A 57 9.53 2.10 -19.85
N LEU A 58 9.45 1.04 -20.64
CA LEU A 58 9.34 -0.33 -20.14
C LEU A 58 10.56 -0.74 -19.28
N ASP A 59 11.71 -0.12 -19.56
CA ASP A 59 12.95 -0.38 -18.82
C ASP A 59 12.87 0.09 -17.37
N ASP A 60 12.11 1.16 -17.12
CA ASP A 60 11.95 1.81 -15.81
C ASP A 60 10.88 1.16 -14.94
N ILE A 61 10.21 0.10 -15.43
CA ILE A 61 9.16 -0.62 -14.71
C ILE A 61 9.61 -2.01 -14.31
N GLU A 62 9.17 -2.44 -13.14
CA GLU A 62 9.29 -3.82 -12.65
C GLU A 62 7.92 -4.38 -12.25
N THR A 63 7.78 -5.70 -12.39
CA THR A 63 6.61 -6.44 -11.90
C THR A 63 6.51 -6.28 -10.39
N CYS A 64 5.33 -5.93 -9.89
CA CYS A 64 5.08 -5.89 -8.46
C CYS A 64 4.46 -7.23 -8.02
N GLU A 65 5.07 -7.88 -7.03
CA GLU A 65 4.51 -9.07 -6.37
C GLU A 65 3.53 -8.68 -5.26
N GLU A 66 3.52 -7.43 -4.81
CA GLU A 66 2.54 -6.95 -3.84
C GLU A 66 1.16 -6.88 -4.50
N GLU A 67 0.18 -7.55 -3.92
CA GLU A 67 -1.22 -7.31 -4.29
C GLU A 67 -1.64 -5.94 -3.74
N ILE A 68 -1.84 -4.96 -4.63
CA ILE A 68 -2.57 -3.77 -4.22
C ILE A 68 -4.02 -4.18 -4.01
N LEU A 69 -4.40 -4.21 -2.75
CA LEU A 69 -5.75 -4.51 -2.31
C LEU A 69 -6.66 -3.36 -2.77
N SER A 70 -7.23 -3.51 -3.96
CA SER A 70 -8.22 -2.58 -4.47
C SER A 70 -9.52 -2.76 -3.70
N ILE A 71 -9.74 -1.92 -2.69
CA ILE A 71 -11.02 -1.84 -2.01
C ILE A 71 -11.97 -1.02 -2.89
N ASP A 72 -13.16 -1.58 -3.15
CA ASP A 72 -14.19 -0.89 -3.93
C ASP A 72 -14.66 0.37 -3.20
N SER A 73 -14.14 1.52 -3.62
CA SER A 73 -14.43 2.85 -3.10
C SER A 73 -15.53 3.57 -3.90
N SER A 74 -16.18 2.89 -4.86
CA SER A 74 -17.14 3.50 -5.79
C SER A 74 -18.30 4.19 -5.07
N LYS A 75 -18.80 3.60 -3.97
CA LYS A 75 -19.87 4.20 -3.16
C LYS A 75 -19.44 5.49 -2.47
N ALA A 76 -18.27 5.50 -1.84
CA ALA A 76 -17.72 6.70 -1.21
C ALA A 76 -17.49 7.80 -2.24
N LEU A 77 -16.97 7.47 -3.42
CA LEU A 77 -16.80 8.41 -4.53
C LEU A 77 -18.14 9.01 -5.01
N LEU A 78 -19.19 8.19 -5.09
CA LEU A 78 -20.52 8.66 -5.45
C LEU A 78 -21.06 9.66 -4.42
N ARG A 79 -20.88 9.39 -3.11
CA ARG A 79 -21.24 10.33 -2.03
C ARG A 79 -20.46 11.63 -2.09
N VAL A 80 -19.17 11.59 -2.41
CA VAL A 80 -18.34 12.79 -2.61
C VAL A 80 -18.92 13.65 -3.73
N ASN A 81 -19.31 13.05 -4.86
CA ASN A 81 -19.90 13.79 -5.98
C ASN A 81 -21.26 14.42 -5.60
N GLU A 82 -22.12 13.70 -4.88
CA GLU A 82 -23.38 14.25 -4.35
C GLU A 82 -23.15 15.47 -3.44
N LEU A 83 -22.12 15.44 -2.60
CA LEU A 83 -21.73 16.56 -1.72
C LEU A 83 -21.23 17.77 -2.53
N ILE A 84 -20.44 17.54 -3.58
CA ILE A 84 -19.96 18.59 -4.48
C ILE A 84 -21.15 19.30 -5.15
N GLU A 85 -22.13 18.57 -5.63
CA GLU A 85 -23.35 19.15 -6.22
C GLU A 85 -24.12 20.00 -5.21
N VAL A 86 -24.24 19.54 -3.97
CA VAL A 86 -24.89 20.31 -2.89
C VAL A 86 -24.12 21.60 -2.60
N LEU A 87 -22.79 21.55 -2.52
CA LEU A 87 -21.94 22.74 -2.33
C LEU A 87 -22.10 23.73 -3.49
N GLN A 88 -22.15 23.26 -4.73
CA GLN A 88 -22.37 24.11 -5.90
C GLN A 88 -23.76 24.77 -5.87
N SER A 89 -24.78 24.05 -5.41
CA SER A 89 -26.12 24.60 -5.21
C SER A 89 -26.15 25.68 -4.13
N ILE A 90 -25.51 25.45 -2.98
CA ILE A 90 -25.37 26.44 -1.90
C ILE A 90 -24.63 27.69 -2.40
N LYS A 91 -23.52 27.52 -3.12
CA LYS A 91 -22.77 28.62 -3.75
C LYS A 91 -23.69 29.46 -4.64
N SER A 92 -24.52 28.80 -5.45
CA SER A 92 -25.47 29.49 -6.33
C SER A 92 -26.52 30.26 -5.53
N CYS A 93 -27.00 29.72 -4.40
CA CYS A 93 -27.92 30.42 -3.52
C CYS A 93 -27.32 31.71 -2.96
N PHE A 94 -26.04 31.71 -2.60
CA PHE A 94 -25.36 32.93 -2.14
C PHE A 94 -25.16 33.97 -3.25
N ILE A 95 -24.91 33.56 -4.50
CA ILE A 95 -24.81 34.47 -5.65
C ILE A 95 -26.13 35.23 -5.88
N TYR A 96 -27.26 34.55 -5.69
CA TYR A 96 -28.59 35.13 -5.87
C TYR A 96 -29.26 35.58 -4.56
N GLU A 97 -28.47 35.74 -3.49
CA GLU A 97 -28.92 36.22 -2.17
C GLU A 97 -30.11 35.43 -1.56
N ASN A 98 -30.26 34.16 -1.92
CA ASN A 98 -31.32 33.30 -1.42
C ASN A 98 -30.89 32.54 -0.16
N VAL A 99 -30.90 33.24 0.97
CA VAL A 99 -30.39 32.74 2.26
C VAL A 99 -31.21 31.56 2.80
N ASP A 100 -32.53 31.55 2.61
CA ASP A 100 -33.39 30.45 3.08
C ASP A 100 -33.05 29.14 2.37
N LYS A 101 -32.90 29.16 1.04
CA LYS A 101 -32.46 27.97 0.29
C LYS A 101 -31.03 27.57 0.61
N ALA A 102 -30.14 28.52 0.90
CA ALA A 102 -28.77 28.22 1.32
C ALA A 102 -28.75 27.45 2.66
N LYS A 103 -29.62 27.82 3.61
CA LYS A 103 -29.79 27.12 4.89
C LYS A 103 -30.30 25.69 4.68
N ASP A 104 -31.28 25.49 3.79
CA ASP A 104 -31.77 24.14 3.45
C ASP A 104 -30.68 23.31 2.77
N GLY A 105 -29.91 23.92 1.88
CA GLY A 105 -28.74 23.31 1.25
C GLY A 105 -27.70 22.87 2.28
N TYR A 106 -27.40 23.71 3.27
CA TYR A 106 -26.50 23.36 4.36
C TYR A 106 -26.99 22.16 5.17
N ASN A 107 -28.29 22.12 5.52
CA ASN A 107 -28.87 20.95 6.21
C ASN A 107 -28.82 19.67 5.36
N LYS A 108 -28.92 19.79 4.04
CA LYS A 108 -28.72 18.67 3.12
C LYS A 108 -27.25 18.24 3.10
N LEU A 109 -26.32 19.18 3.03
CA LEU A 109 -24.87 18.92 3.06
C LEU A 109 -24.47 18.10 4.29
N MET A 110 -24.94 18.52 5.48
CA MET A 110 -24.63 17.81 6.72
C MET A 110 -25.16 16.37 6.72
N ARG A 111 -26.36 16.14 6.16
CA ARG A 111 -26.92 14.78 6.06
C ARG A 111 -26.14 13.89 5.10
N GLU A 112 -25.74 14.41 3.95
CA GLU A 112 -24.92 13.64 3.01
C GLU A 112 -23.50 13.42 3.53
N ALA A 113 -22.96 14.35 4.33
CA ALA A 113 -21.63 14.20 4.95
C ALA A 113 -21.61 13.07 5.99
N ILE A 114 -22.68 12.88 6.75
CA ILE A 114 -22.83 11.74 7.67
C ILE A 114 -22.80 10.41 6.90
N LYS A 115 -23.50 10.32 5.76
CA LYS A 115 -23.48 9.11 4.94
C LYS A 115 -22.09 8.85 4.35
N LEU A 116 -21.36 9.90 3.96
CA LEU A 116 -19.97 9.75 3.53
C LEU A 116 -19.10 9.21 4.67
N ASP A 117 -19.26 9.72 5.90
CA ASP A 117 -18.55 9.21 7.09
C ASP A 117 -18.81 7.71 7.30
N GLU A 118 -20.06 7.27 7.17
CA GLU A 118 -20.43 5.85 7.27
C GLU A 118 -19.75 4.99 6.20
N GLU A 119 -19.71 5.44 4.94
CA GLU A 119 -19.03 4.72 3.87
C GLU A 119 -17.51 4.69 4.08
N ILE A 120 -16.90 5.79 4.54
CA ILE A 120 -15.46 5.84 4.87
C ILE A 120 -15.14 4.88 6.02
N ARG A 121 -15.96 4.86 7.07
CA ARG A 121 -15.79 3.94 8.20
C ARG A 121 -15.89 2.50 7.74
N ALA A 122 -16.90 2.17 6.94
CA ALA A 122 -17.06 0.83 6.38
C ALA A 122 -15.88 0.43 5.47
N LEU A 123 -15.25 1.38 4.77
CA LEU A 123 -14.03 1.13 4.00
C LEU A 123 -12.84 0.87 4.94
N ALA A 124 -12.69 1.66 6.00
CA ALA A 124 -11.63 1.47 7.00
C ALA A 124 -11.74 0.11 7.70
N ASP A 125 -12.93 -0.28 8.13
CA ASP A 125 -13.18 -1.59 8.75
C ASP A 125 -12.80 -2.73 7.80
N LYS A 126 -13.13 -2.61 6.50
CA LYS A 126 -12.73 -3.59 5.48
C LYS A 126 -11.22 -3.64 5.26
N VAL A 127 -10.51 -2.52 5.37
CA VAL A 127 -9.03 -2.51 5.32
C VAL A 127 -8.48 -3.31 6.49
N ASP A 128 -8.99 -3.05 7.69
CA ASP A 128 -8.45 -3.62 8.93
C ASP A 128 -8.79 -5.10 9.06
N ASP A 129 -10.03 -5.52 8.77
CA ASP A 129 -10.43 -6.93 8.71
C ASP A 129 -9.56 -7.70 7.71
N LYS A 130 -9.22 -7.08 6.58
CA LYS A 130 -8.41 -7.71 5.54
C LYS A 130 -6.94 -7.90 5.97
N LYS A 131 -6.35 -6.92 6.67
CA LYS A 131 -5.02 -7.07 7.28
C LYS A 131 -4.99 -8.21 8.29
N VAL A 132 -6.05 -8.36 9.10
CA VAL A 132 -6.15 -9.47 10.06
C VAL A 132 -6.20 -10.82 9.34
N ILE A 133 -6.97 -10.92 8.25
CA ILE A 133 -7.02 -12.14 7.42
C ILE A 133 -5.65 -12.47 6.84
N GLU A 134 -4.94 -11.50 6.27
CA GLU A 134 -3.58 -11.68 5.73
C GLU A 134 -2.58 -12.15 6.79
N MET A 135 -2.65 -11.60 8.01
CA MET A 135 -1.82 -12.07 9.13
C MET A 135 -2.13 -13.52 9.51
N ILE A 136 -3.41 -13.93 9.51
CA ILE A 136 -3.82 -15.31 9.79
C ILE A 136 -3.34 -16.26 8.69
N GLU A 137 -3.46 -15.89 7.42
CA GLU A 137 -2.99 -16.70 6.30
C GLU A 137 -1.47 -16.84 6.28
N LYS A 138 -0.73 -15.78 6.61
CA LYS A 138 0.72 -15.84 6.77
C LYS A 138 1.12 -16.79 7.90
N ASN A 139 0.48 -16.68 9.06
CA ASN A 139 0.73 -17.58 10.18
C ASN A 139 0.43 -19.05 9.83
N LYS A 140 -0.63 -19.31 9.07
CA LYS A 140 -0.94 -20.67 8.59
C LYS A 140 0.09 -21.19 7.58
N LYS A 141 0.57 -20.35 6.66
CA LYS A 141 1.66 -20.71 5.76
C LYS A 141 2.95 -21.01 6.51
N ASP A 142 3.24 -20.25 7.57
CA ASP A 142 4.41 -20.51 8.43
C ASP A 142 4.27 -21.83 9.21
N GLU A 143 3.05 -22.21 9.63
CA GLU A 143 2.76 -23.52 10.22
C GLU A 143 2.84 -24.67 9.18
N GLU A 144 2.33 -24.48 7.96
CA GLU A 144 2.36 -25.47 6.88
C GLU A 144 3.74 -25.64 6.23
N ALA A 145 4.56 -24.59 6.21
CA ALA A 145 5.95 -24.65 5.74
C ALA A 145 6.83 -25.52 6.67
N GLY A 146 6.35 -25.81 7.88
CA GLY A 146 7.12 -26.43 8.93
C GLY A 146 8.20 -25.47 9.44
N PHE A 147 8.43 -25.47 10.75
CA PHE A 147 9.66 -24.88 11.27
C PHE A 147 10.84 -25.54 10.53
N PRO A 148 11.88 -24.79 10.11
CA PRO A 148 13.07 -25.43 9.58
C PRO A 148 13.50 -26.47 10.61
N GLU A 149 13.58 -27.74 10.21
CA GLU A 149 14.16 -28.77 11.07
C GLU A 149 15.55 -28.25 11.43
N LEU A 150 15.71 -27.77 12.67
CA LEU A 150 17.01 -27.45 13.22
C LEU A 150 17.75 -28.79 13.23
N ASP A 151 18.66 -28.98 12.27
CA ASP A 151 19.47 -30.18 12.26
C ASP A 151 20.25 -30.26 13.58
N TYR A 152 20.53 -31.48 14.04
CA TYR A 152 21.23 -31.71 15.30
C TYR A 152 22.58 -30.97 15.34
N GLU A 153 23.22 -30.76 14.18
CA GLU A 153 24.50 -30.05 14.07
C GLU A 153 24.37 -28.55 14.39
N THR A 154 23.27 -27.91 13.99
CA THR A 154 22.99 -26.50 14.26
C THR A 154 22.67 -26.29 15.74
N ILE A 155 21.91 -27.21 16.34
CA ILE A 155 21.59 -27.19 17.77
C ILE A 155 22.85 -27.40 18.62
N GLU A 156 23.70 -28.37 18.26
CA GLU A 156 24.96 -28.60 18.97
C GLU A 156 25.92 -27.41 18.85
N LYS A 157 25.96 -26.76 17.69
CA LYS A 157 26.81 -25.58 17.47
C LYS A 157 26.33 -24.37 18.27
N GLU A 158 25.03 -24.11 18.32
CA GLU A 158 24.48 -23.04 19.14
C GLU A 158 24.64 -23.30 20.65
N ASN A 159 24.48 -24.56 21.10
CA ASN A 159 24.73 -24.93 22.49
C ASN A 159 26.21 -24.77 22.85
N ALA A 160 27.14 -25.19 21.99
CA ALA A 160 28.56 -25.02 22.24
C ALA A 160 29.01 -23.55 22.27
N ASP A 161 28.37 -22.68 21.49
CA ASP A 161 28.65 -21.24 21.51
C ASP A 161 28.03 -20.56 22.76
N PHE A 162 26.89 -21.06 23.23
CA PHE A 162 26.28 -20.62 24.49
C PHE A 162 27.11 -21.05 25.70
N ASP A 163 27.59 -22.28 25.74
CA ASP A 163 28.46 -22.80 26.80
C ASP A 163 29.78 -22.01 26.85
N ARG A 164 30.38 -21.69 25.69
CA ARG A 164 31.57 -20.82 25.63
C ARG A 164 31.31 -19.42 26.19
N ARG A 165 30.16 -18.82 25.85
CA ARG A 165 29.76 -17.51 26.39
C ARG A 165 29.53 -17.53 27.91
N MET A 166 29.09 -18.65 28.47
CA MET A 166 28.93 -18.83 29.91
C MET A 166 30.28 -18.98 30.62
N GLU A 167 31.21 -19.73 30.04
CA GLU A 167 32.58 -19.86 30.57
C GLU A 167 33.33 -18.52 30.54
N GLU A 168 33.22 -17.75 29.45
CA GLU A 168 33.80 -16.41 29.36
C GLU A 168 33.22 -15.43 30.39
N PHE A 169 31.97 -15.63 30.83
CA PHE A 169 31.31 -14.80 31.83
C PHE A 169 31.74 -15.14 33.27
N ASP A 170 32.07 -16.40 33.54
CA ASP A 170 32.57 -16.85 34.85
C ASP A 170 34.05 -16.44 35.07
N ASP A 171 34.87 -16.44 34.01
CA ASP A 171 36.29 -16.06 34.09
C ASP A 171 36.52 -14.53 34.27
N GLU A 172 35.55 -13.68 33.93
CA GLU A 172 35.63 -12.24 34.17
C GLU A 172 35.24 -11.83 35.61
N SER A 173 34.89 -12.79 36.48
CA SER A 173 34.32 -12.51 37.79
C SER A 173 35.25 -12.71 39.01
N PHE A 174 36.59 -12.60 38.88
CA PHE A 174 37.44 -12.40 40.08
C PHE A 174 38.85 -11.85 39.81
N VAL A 175 38.99 -10.52 39.75
CA VAL A 175 40.22 -9.84 40.22
C VAL A 175 39.80 -8.67 41.10
N GLY A 176 39.52 -8.98 42.37
CA GLY A 176 39.45 -7.97 43.41
C GLY A 176 40.87 -7.58 43.81
N ASP A 177 41.29 -6.37 43.43
CA ASP A 177 42.47 -5.73 44.01
C ASP A 177 42.23 -5.54 45.52
N GLN A 178 42.90 -6.36 46.33
CA GLN A 178 43.15 -6.07 47.73
C GLN A 178 44.38 -5.15 47.82
N GLU A 179 44.15 -3.84 47.95
CA GLU A 179 45.12 -2.92 48.55
C GLU A 179 44.41 -2.03 49.58
N GLU A 180 44.38 -2.48 50.84
CA GLU A 180 44.39 -1.60 52.02
C GLU A 180 45.13 -2.32 53.16
N GLU A 181 46.41 -1.99 53.37
CA GLU A 181 47.00 -1.57 54.66
C GLU A 181 48.46 -1.10 54.49
#